data_AF-A0A8R2B926-F1
#
_entry.id   AF-A0A8R2B926-F1
#
_cell.length_a   1.000
_cell.length_b   1.000
_cell.length_c   1.000
_cell.angle_alpha   90.00
_cell.angle_beta   90.00
_cell.angle_gamma   90.00
#
_symmetry.space_group_name_H-M   'P 1'
#
loop_
_entity.id
_entity.type
_entity.pdbx_description
1 polymer ?
#
loop_
_entity_poly.entity_id
_entity_poly.type
_entity_poly.pdbx_seq_one_letter_code
_entity_poly.pdbx_strand_id
1 'polypeptide(L)'
;MYETSNMNKSERTHQFILMDFEFTTIYRTSIVLISGAISNSSYHFKTVKLEGKPLLLSVNQNVRQLNNQEIRKAISVINLYLKLELQVALLKQLHNGLSTSTNNLNAEFIRRYLAYNNKITIIVLWNGSTDMDILNRLQINNYNLLNMTCFDISNNQHFYIQLITMRNTKVIYEYSLGPYNKQGRMLSLVETHKIICSKQHKGMYPHDPCYDLELTKCIFNKMVKQFQYKNLVKHF
;
A
#
# COMPACT_ATOMS: atom_id res chain seq x y z
N MET A 1 -15.72 16.90 11.21
CA MET A 1 -14.56 17.77 10.95
C MET A 1 -13.82 17.90 12.26
N TYR A 2 -12.52 17.62 12.28
CA TYR A 2 -11.62 18.08 13.33
C TYR A 2 -10.36 18.54 12.64
N GLU A 3 -10.04 19.78 12.94
CA GLU A 3 -8.96 20.55 12.37
C GLU A 3 -7.62 19.92 12.69
N THR A 4 -6.68 20.24 11.84
CA THR A 4 -5.24 20.18 12.02
C THR A 4 -4.73 21.04 13.20
N SER A 5 -5.52 21.19 14.27
CA SER A 5 -5.33 22.19 15.31
C SER A 5 -4.04 21.94 16.09
N ASN A 6 -3.20 22.97 16.07
CA ASN A 6 -1.91 23.17 16.74
C ASN A 6 -0.63 22.93 15.93
N MET A 7 -0.69 22.74 14.61
CA MET A 7 0.48 23.01 13.77
C MET A 7 0.08 23.81 12.54
N ASN A 8 0.75 24.93 12.30
CA ASN A 8 0.57 25.68 11.05
C ASN A 8 0.96 24.77 9.87
N LYS A 9 0.24 24.90 8.75
CA LYS A 9 0.50 24.10 7.53
C LYS A 9 1.94 24.27 7.02
N SER A 10 2.56 25.41 7.33
CA SER A 10 3.97 25.79 7.10
C SER A 10 4.99 25.12 8.04
N GLU A 11 4.56 24.56 9.19
CA GLU A 11 5.46 23.93 10.19
C GLU A 11 5.54 22.41 10.05
N ARG A 12 4.75 21.81 9.15
CA ARG A 12 4.80 20.37 8.91
C ARG A 12 6.01 20.01 8.06
N THR A 13 7.09 19.63 8.73
CA THR A 13 8.35 19.14 8.13
C THR A 13 8.22 17.79 7.45
N HIS A 14 7.22 16.98 7.81
CA HIS A 14 7.02 15.64 7.29
C HIS A 14 5.77 15.52 6.41
N GLN A 15 5.78 14.54 5.50
CA GLN A 15 4.60 14.09 4.79
C GLN A 15 4.49 12.58 4.82
N PHE A 16 3.25 12.09 4.92
CA PHE A 16 2.93 10.67 4.86
C PHE A 16 2.26 10.40 3.51
N ILE A 17 2.92 9.60 2.69
CA ILE A 17 2.44 9.16 1.38
C ILE A 17 2.07 7.69 1.50
N LEU A 18 0.83 7.34 1.18
CA LEU A 18 0.38 5.97 1.19
C LEU A 18 0.57 5.38 -0.20
N MET A 19 0.94 4.10 -0.24
CA MET A 19 1.10 3.34 -1.46
C MET A 19 0.53 1.93 -1.33
N ASP A 20 0.09 1.39 -2.46
CA ASP A 20 -0.40 0.02 -2.60
C ASP A 20 -0.09 -0.45 -4.03
N PHE A 21 0.46 -1.66 -4.19
CA PHE A 21 0.78 -2.23 -5.49
C PHE A 21 0.02 -3.53 -5.75
N GLU A 22 -0.42 -3.68 -7.00
CA GLU A 22 -0.94 -4.93 -7.52
C GLU A 22 0.14 -5.67 -8.29
N PHE A 23 0.35 -6.94 -7.95
CA PHE A 23 1.42 -7.74 -8.51
C PHE A 23 1.09 -9.24 -8.53
N THR A 24 1.88 -9.99 -9.29
CA THR A 24 1.95 -11.45 -9.21
C THR A 24 3.41 -11.89 -9.24
N THR A 25 3.69 -13.14 -8.87
CA THR A 25 5.05 -13.68 -8.86
C THR A 25 5.18 -14.80 -9.88
N ILE A 26 6.12 -14.64 -10.82
CA ILE A 26 6.50 -15.69 -11.78
C ILE A 26 7.90 -16.21 -11.46
N TYR A 27 8.21 -17.42 -11.93
CA TYR A 27 9.52 -18.06 -11.71
C TYR A 27 9.99 -18.07 -10.24
N ARG A 28 9.04 -18.20 -9.30
CA ARG A 28 9.21 -18.19 -7.84
C ARG A 28 9.69 -16.89 -7.22
N THR A 29 10.49 -16.08 -7.92
CA THR A 29 11.17 -14.91 -7.33
C THR A 29 10.99 -13.61 -8.10
N SER A 30 10.57 -13.67 -9.36
CA SER A 30 10.37 -12.48 -10.19
C SER A 30 8.98 -11.90 -9.95
N ILE A 31 8.93 -10.64 -9.53
CA ILE A 31 7.66 -9.93 -9.34
C ILE A 31 7.25 -9.31 -10.66
N VAL A 32 6.01 -9.54 -11.07
CA VAL A 32 5.35 -8.82 -12.15
C VAL A 32 4.52 -7.72 -11.50
N LEU A 33 5.00 -6.49 -11.59
CA LEU A 33 4.28 -5.31 -11.13
C LEU A 33 3.25 -4.91 -12.20
N ILE A 34 1.97 -4.94 -11.82
CA ILE A 34 0.84 -4.79 -12.75
C ILE A 34 0.27 -3.37 -12.69
N SER A 35 0.00 -2.88 -11.49
CA SER A 35 -0.50 -1.54 -11.24
C SER A 35 -0.27 -1.14 -9.78
N GLY A 36 -0.76 0.02 -9.38
CA GLY A 36 -0.77 0.44 -7.99
C GLY A 36 -1.54 1.73 -7.78
N ALA A 37 -1.43 2.30 -6.60
CA ALA A 37 -1.96 3.60 -6.27
C ALA A 37 -1.05 4.33 -5.30
N ILE A 38 -1.05 5.67 -5.40
CA ILE A 38 -0.28 6.54 -4.54
C ILE A 38 -1.11 7.77 -4.15
N SER A 39 -1.00 8.19 -2.90
CA SER A 39 -1.73 9.35 -2.41
C SER A 39 -1.10 9.94 -1.15
N ASN A 40 -1.17 11.25 -1.00
CA ASN A 40 -0.90 11.88 0.28
C ASN A 40 -1.99 11.50 1.30
N SER A 41 -1.60 11.31 2.56
CA SER A 41 -2.51 10.99 3.67
C SER A 41 -3.61 12.02 3.91
N SER A 42 -3.39 13.28 3.53
CA SER A 42 -4.41 14.32 3.64
C SER A 42 -5.58 14.06 2.69
N TYR A 43 -6.79 14.07 3.24
CA TYR A 43 -8.05 13.85 2.51
C TYR A 43 -8.28 14.79 1.30
N HIS A 44 -7.57 15.92 1.21
CA HIS A 44 -7.69 16.84 0.08
C HIS A 44 -6.96 16.37 -1.17
N PHE A 45 -6.04 15.40 -1.05
CA PHE A 45 -5.30 14.87 -2.19
C PHE A 45 -6.05 13.69 -2.80
N LYS A 46 -6.28 13.79 -4.10
CA LYS A 46 -6.81 12.70 -4.90
C LYS A 46 -5.80 11.55 -4.94
N THR A 47 -6.32 10.34 -4.89
CA THR A 47 -5.52 9.14 -5.16
C THR A 47 -5.16 9.09 -6.64
N VAL A 48 -3.89 8.86 -6.92
CA VAL A 48 -3.35 8.71 -8.28
C VAL A 48 -3.17 7.22 -8.52
N LYS A 49 -3.82 6.72 -9.56
CA LYS A 49 -3.60 5.36 -10.03
C LYS A 49 -2.26 5.29 -10.76
N LEU A 50 -1.47 4.27 -10.44
CA LEU A 50 -0.23 3.93 -11.11
C LEU A 50 -0.54 2.85 -12.16
N GLU A 51 -0.49 3.25 -13.42
CA GLU A 51 -0.79 2.43 -14.58
C GLU A 51 0.30 2.59 -15.65
N GLY A 52 0.52 1.52 -16.39
CA GLY A 52 1.50 1.45 -17.45
C GLY A 52 1.68 0.02 -17.91
N LYS A 53 2.60 -0.18 -18.85
CA LYS A 53 2.99 -1.52 -19.26
C LYS A 53 3.54 -2.26 -18.04
N PRO A 54 3.07 -3.49 -17.74
CA PRO A 54 3.53 -4.26 -16.60
C PRO A 54 5.05 -4.43 -16.61
N LEU A 55 5.65 -4.37 -15.41
CA LEU A 55 7.09 -4.40 -15.23
C LEU A 55 7.53 -5.72 -14.60
N LEU A 56 8.60 -6.30 -15.13
CA LEU A 56 9.28 -7.44 -14.54
C LEU A 56 10.37 -6.91 -13.61
N LEU A 57 10.21 -7.23 -12.34
CA LEU A 57 11.13 -6.92 -11.25
C LEU A 57 11.81 -8.22 -10.83
N SER A 58 12.84 -8.62 -11.57
CA SER A 58 13.67 -9.78 -11.23
C SER A 58 14.73 -9.42 -10.18
N VAL A 59 15.16 -10.41 -9.40
CA VAL A 59 16.22 -10.21 -8.40
C VAL A 59 17.52 -9.85 -9.12
N ASN A 60 18.17 -8.76 -8.69
CA ASN A 60 19.47 -8.29 -9.21
C ASN A 60 19.50 -8.00 -10.72
N GLN A 61 18.36 -7.73 -11.34
CA GLN A 61 18.26 -7.37 -12.75
C GLN A 61 17.59 -6.01 -12.92
N ASN A 62 17.86 -5.37 -14.05
CA ASN A 62 17.20 -4.12 -14.41
C ASN A 62 15.71 -4.34 -14.62
N VAL A 63 14.93 -3.39 -14.09
CA VAL A 63 13.48 -3.31 -14.33
C VAL A 63 13.23 -3.13 -15.81
N ARG A 64 12.35 -3.96 -16.38
CA ARG A 64 11.96 -3.89 -17.79
C ARG A 64 10.51 -4.30 -18.00
N GLN A 65 9.98 -4.05 -19.19
CA GLN A 65 8.68 -4.57 -19.58
C GLN A 65 8.73 -6.09 -19.79
N LEU A 66 7.58 -6.73 -19.63
CA LEU A 66 7.40 -8.15 -19.91
C LEU A 66 7.41 -8.42 -21.42
N ASN A 67 7.96 -9.58 -21.80
CA ASN A 67 7.77 -10.13 -23.14
C ASN A 67 6.48 -10.98 -23.23
N ASN A 68 6.10 -11.38 -24.44
CA ASN A 68 4.87 -12.15 -24.66
C ASN A 68 4.81 -13.50 -23.91
N GLN A 69 5.94 -14.18 -23.73
CA GLN A 69 5.99 -15.45 -22.99
C GLN A 69 5.76 -15.21 -21.49
N GLU A 70 6.36 -14.15 -20.94
CA GLU A 70 6.19 -13.74 -19.54
C GLU A 70 4.77 -13.28 -19.25
N ILE A 71 4.14 -12.55 -20.18
CA ILE A 71 2.72 -12.19 -20.07
C ILE A 71 1.85 -13.45 -19.97
N ARG A 72 2.04 -14.42 -20.87
CA ARG A 72 1.31 -15.70 -20.83
C ARG A 72 1.58 -16.45 -19.51
N LYS A 73 2.82 -16.40 -19.01
CA LYS A 73 3.17 -17.02 -17.73
C LYS A 73 2.48 -16.35 -16.55
N ALA A 74 2.45 -15.01 -16.53
CA ALA A 74 1.74 -14.25 -15.50
C ALA A 74 0.25 -14.60 -15.49
N ILE A 75 -0.41 -14.61 -16.66
CA ILE A 75 -1.82 -15.02 -16.78
C ILE A 75 -2.04 -16.45 -16.26
N SER A 76 -1.17 -17.38 -16.65
CA SER A 76 -1.25 -18.78 -16.18
C SER A 76 -1.11 -18.89 -14.65
N VAL A 77 -0.16 -18.16 -14.05
CA VAL A 77 0.02 -18.16 -12.59
C VAL A 77 -1.20 -17.58 -11.89
N ILE A 78 -1.74 -16.47 -12.39
CA ILE A 78 -2.94 -15.83 -11.83
C ILE A 78 -4.09 -16.84 -11.82
N ASN A 79 -4.36 -17.48 -12.96
CA ASN A 79 -5.45 -18.46 -13.11
C ASN A 79 -5.28 -19.72 -12.22
N LEU A 80 -4.05 -20.16 -11.98
CA LEU A 80 -3.79 -21.40 -11.25
C LEU A 80 -3.79 -21.23 -9.72
N TYR A 81 -3.31 -20.09 -9.22
CA TYR A 81 -2.97 -19.96 -7.79
C TYR A 81 -3.80 -18.95 -7.01
N LEU A 82 -4.52 -18.02 -7.67
CA LEU A 82 -5.32 -17.03 -6.97
C LEU A 82 -6.77 -17.49 -6.82
N LYS A 83 -7.52 -16.92 -5.87
CA LYS A 83 -8.97 -17.14 -5.75
C LYS A 83 -9.71 -16.36 -6.83
N LEU A 84 -10.88 -16.84 -7.25
CA LEU A 84 -11.64 -16.29 -8.39
C LEU A 84 -11.82 -14.76 -8.35
N GLU A 85 -12.18 -14.19 -7.21
CA GLU A 85 -12.35 -12.74 -7.07
C GLU A 85 -11.05 -11.96 -7.37
N LEU A 86 -9.94 -12.42 -6.79
CA LEU A 86 -8.61 -11.83 -7.01
C LEU A 86 -8.11 -12.09 -8.44
N GLN A 87 -8.41 -13.25 -9.02
CA GLN A 87 -8.09 -13.55 -10.42
C GLN A 87 -8.73 -12.52 -11.36
N VAL A 88 -10.03 -12.30 -11.21
CA VAL A 88 -10.80 -11.37 -12.07
C VAL A 88 -10.26 -9.96 -11.94
N ALA A 89 -10.02 -9.48 -10.70
CA ALA A 89 -9.48 -8.15 -10.47
C ALA A 89 -8.09 -7.99 -11.09
N LEU A 90 -7.17 -8.92 -10.82
CA LEU A 90 -5.77 -8.81 -11.24
C LEU A 90 -5.60 -8.97 -12.76
N LEU A 91 -6.37 -9.87 -13.40
CA LEU A 91 -6.40 -10.00 -14.87
C LEU A 91 -6.95 -8.74 -15.54
N LYS A 92 -7.97 -8.11 -14.94
CA LYS A 92 -8.50 -6.83 -15.44
C LYS A 92 -7.45 -5.74 -15.36
N GLN A 93 -6.73 -5.61 -14.23
CA GLN A 93 -5.63 -4.64 -14.10
C GLN A 93 -4.51 -4.93 -15.12
N LEU A 94 -4.16 -6.20 -15.31
CA LEU A 94 -3.14 -6.62 -16.30
C LEU A 94 -3.56 -6.24 -17.73
N HIS A 95 -4.79 -6.56 -18.13
CA HIS A 95 -5.31 -6.22 -19.45
C HIS A 95 -5.34 -4.70 -19.67
N ASN A 96 -5.75 -3.93 -18.66
CA ASN A 96 -5.74 -2.48 -18.70
C ASN A 96 -4.31 -1.94 -18.85
N GLY A 97 -3.34 -2.46 -18.10
CA GLY A 97 -1.93 -2.09 -18.22
C GLY A 97 -1.33 -2.42 -19.59
N LEU A 98 -1.78 -3.49 -20.24
CA LEU A 98 -1.34 -3.84 -21.60
C LEU A 98 -1.95 -2.95 -22.68
N SER A 99 -3.11 -2.32 -22.44
CA SER A 99 -3.82 -1.48 -23.42
C SER A 99 -3.73 0.02 -23.16
N THR A 100 -3.29 0.44 -21.97
CA THR A 100 -3.21 1.85 -21.59
C THR A 100 -2.13 2.62 -22.35
N SER A 101 -2.40 3.91 -22.60
CA SER A 101 -1.44 4.91 -23.07
C SER A 101 -0.76 5.67 -21.91
N THR A 102 -1.30 5.57 -20.69
CA THR A 102 -0.70 6.14 -19.48
C THR A 102 0.58 5.38 -19.13
N ASN A 103 1.61 6.09 -18.71
CA ASN A 103 2.86 5.47 -18.26
C ASN A 103 3.40 6.18 -17.02
N ASN A 104 2.73 6.00 -15.90
CA ASN A 104 3.14 6.52 -14.59
C ASN A 104 3.48 5.40 -13.58
N LEU A 105 3.30 4.13 -13.96
CA LEU A 105 3.86 2.97 -13.26
C LEU A 105 5.35 2.82 -13.57
N ASN A 106 6.18 3.73 -13.06
CA ASN A 106 7.64 3.67 -13.19
C ASN A 106 8.34 4.40 -12.04
N ALA A 107 9.62 4.09 -11.85
CA ALA A 107 10.41 4.62 -10.75
C ALA A 107 10.57 6.15 -10.80
N GLU A 108 10.66 6.74 -11.99
CA GLU A 108 10.82 8.19 -12.15
C GLU A 108 9.59 8.94 -11.64
N PHE A 109 8.40 8.54 -12.09
CA PHE A 109 7.15 9.15 -11.65
C PHE A 109 6.95 9.03 -10.14
N ILE A 110 7.17 7.83 -9.58
CA ILE A 110 7.01 7.58 -8.15
C ILE A 110 8.00 8.43 -7.35
N ARG A 111 9.29 8.48 -7.74
CA ARG A 111 10.29 9.32 -7.06
C ARG A 111 9.93 10.80 -7.09
N ARG A 112 9.45 11.31 -8.23
CA ARG A 112 8.99 12.69 -8.36
C ARG A 112 7.80 12.99 -7.45
N TYR A 113 6.85 12.07 -7.35
CA TYR A 113 5.70 12.21 -6.45
C TYR A 113 6.15 12.26 -4.99
N LEU A 114 7.06 11.37 -4.59
CA LEU A 114 7.56 11.28 -3.21
C LEU A 114 8.42 12.49 -2.79
N ALA A 115 9.15 13.09 -3.73
CA ALA A 115 9.99 14.27 -3.49
C ALA A 115 9.21 15.59 -3.49
N TYR A 116 7.89 15.55 -3.75
CA TYR A 116 7.07 16.76 -3.87
C TYR A 116 7.09 17.59 -2.58
N ASN A 117 7.32 18.90 -2.70
CA ASN A 117 7.36 19.91 -1.62
C ASN A 117 8.50 19.84 -0.60
N ASN A 118 9.62 19.16 -0.89
CA ASN A 118 10.84 19.16 -0.05
C ASN A 118 10.60 18.82 1.44
N LYS A 119 9.61 17.98 1.73
CA LYS A 119 9.34 17.47 3.08
C LYS A 119 10.02 16.14 3.30
N ILE A 120 10.27 15.79 4.55
CA ILE A 120 10.70 14.44 4.92
C ILE A 120 9.52 13.50 4.60
N THR A 121 9.71 12.61 3.64
CA THR A 121 8.66 11.71 3.17
C THR A 121 8.73 10.36 3.89
N ILE A 122 7.61 9.98 4.50
CA ILE A 122 7.37 8.64 5.03
C ILE A 122 6.38 7.95 4.11
N ILE A 123 6.78 6.80 3.57
CA ILE A 123 5.89 5.91 2.82
C ILE A 123 5.14 5.03 3.82
N VAL A 124 3.82 5.00 3.73
CA VAL A 124 2.94 4.19 4.59
C VAL A 124 2.34 3.07 3.77
N LEU A 125 2.46 1.85 4.26
CA LEU A 125 2.01 0.63 3.58
C LEU A 125 1.10 -0.19 4.51
N TRP A 126 0.22 -0.99 3.93
CA TRP A 126 -0.59 -1.98 4.67
C TRP A 126 -0.04 -3.39 4.41
N ASN A 127 0.44 -4.08 5.45
CA ASN A 127 1.12 -5.38 5.31
C ASN A 127 2.21 -5.35 4.22
N GLY A 128 2.97 -4.26 4.14
CA GLY A 128 3.73 -3.84 2.97
C GLY A 128 5.08 -4.53 2.76
N SER A 129 5.27 -5.77 3.23
CA SER A 129 6.56 -6.45 3.06
C SER A 129 6.92 -6.63 1.59
N THR A 130 5.95 -6.99 0.74
CA THR A 130 6.17 -7.15 -0.69
C THR A 130 6.24 -5.81 -1.41
N ASP A 131 5.44 -4.82 -1.00
CA ASP A 131 5.52 -3.44 -1.51
C ASP A 131 6.89 -2.83 -1.25
N MET A 132 7.50 -3.09 -0.09
CA MET A 132 8.86 -2.68 0.21
C MET A 132 9.88 -3.36 -0.74
N ASP A 133 9.72 -4.67 -1.02
CA ASP A 133 10.58 -5.36 -2.00
C ASP A 133 10.40 -4.75 -3.41
N ILE A 134 9.18 -4.42 -3.82
CA ILE A 134 8.90 -3.72 -5.07
C ILE A 134 9.59 -2.36 -5.13
N LEU A 135 9.47 -1.54 -4.08
CA LEU A 135 10.14 -0.25 -3.98
C LEU A 135 11.67 -0.40 -4.07
N ASN A 136 12.24 -1.39 -3.40
CA ASN A 136 13.68 -1.68 -3.46
C ASN A 136 14.11 -2.07 -4.88
N ARG A 137 13.37 -2.95 -5.57
CA ARG A 137 13.65 -3.35 -6.95
C ARG A 137 13.47 -2.20 -7.95
N LEU A 138 12.59 -1.24 -7.66
CA LEU A 138 12.45 0.02 -8.40
C LEU A 138 13.54 1.05 -8.05
N GLN A 139 14.49 0.72 -7.17
CA GLN A 139 15.54 1.62 -6.68
C GLN A 139 14.96 2.87 -5.96
N ILE A 140 13.93 2.64 -5.15
CA ILE A 140 13.27 3.63 -4.28
C ILE A 140 13.44 3.18 -2.83
N ASN A 141 14.68 3.20 -2.35
CA ASN A 141 15.08 2.63 -1.05
C ASN A 141 15.59 3.68 -0.04
N ASN A 142 15.55 4.96 -0.41
CA ASN A 142 16.05 6.08 0.39
C ASN A 142 14.96 6.80 1.20
N TYR A 143 13.79 6.18 1.36
CA TYR A 143 12.65 6.76 2.09
C TYR A 143 12.38 6.01 3.39
N ASN A 144 11.89 6.75 4.38
CA ASN A 144 11.38 6.15 5.61
C ASN A 144 10.10 5.37 5.33
N LEU A 145 9.97 4.19 5.90
CA LEU A 145 8.85 3.27 5.68
C LEU A 145 8.13 2.96 6.99
N LEU A 146 6.82 3.17 6.99
CA LEU A 146 5.89 2.85 8.06
C LEU A 146 4.92 1.76 7.58
N ASN A 147 4.97 0.59 8.20
CA ASN A 147 3.99 -0.46 7.96
C ASN A 147 2.84 -0.33 8.96
N MET A 148 1.62 -0.49 8.45
CA MET A 148 0.42 -0.75 9.24
C MET A 148 0.02 -2.20 9.07
N THR A 149 -0.34 -2.84 10.17
CA THR A 149 -0.91 -4.20 10.15
C THR A 149 -1.98 -4.32 11.22
N CYS A 150 -2.79 -5.38 11.15
CA CYS A 150 -3.76 -5.70 12.17
C CYS A 150 -3.63 -7.16 12.59
N PHE A 151 -3.19 -7.38 13.83
CA PHE A 151 -2.74 -8.68 14.29
C PHE A 151 -3.24 -9.02 15.70
N ASP A 152 -3.55 -10.30 15.91
CA ASP A 152 -3.84 -10.90 17.21
C ASP A 152 -2.53 -11.40 17.83
N ILE A 153 -1.99 -10.60 18.74
CA ILE A 153 -0.70 -10.82 19.40
C ILE A 153 -0.76 -12.00 20.38
N SER A 154 -1.90 -12.19 21.04
CA SER A 154 -2.06 -13.16 22.14
C SER A 154 -2.75 -14.45 21.72
N ASN A 155 -3.14 -14.58 20.44
CA ASN A 155 -3.90 -15.71 19.91
C ASN A 155 -5.21 -15.95 20.69
N ASN A 156 -5.88 -14.87 21.06
CA ASN A 156 -7.12 -14.87 21.85
C ASN A 156 -8.27 -14.19 21.10
N GLN A 157 -8.15 -14.05 19.78
CA GLN A 157 -9.09 -13.36 18.88
C GLN A 157 -9.21 -11.86 19.18
N HIS A 158 -8.27 -11.27 19.92
CA HIS A 158 -8.24 -9.83 20.19
C HIS A 158 -7.21 -9.14 19.30
N PHE A 159 -7.68 -8.25 18.43
CA PHE A 159 -6.85 -7.67 17.38
C PHE A 159 -6.37 -6.26 17.71
N TYR A 160 -5.14 -5.97 17.26
CA TYR A 160 -4.51 -4.67 17.41
C TYR A 160 -4.05 -4.16 16.05
N ILE A 161 -4.37 -2.90 15.74
CA ILE A 161 -3.68 -2.19 14.66
C ILE A 161 -2.31 -1.77 15.19
N GLN A 162 -1.25 -2.18 14.52
CA GLN A 162 0.11 -1.82 14.86
C GLN A 162 0.69 -0.89 13.81
N LEU A 163 1.35 0.18 14.26
CA LEU A 163 2.23 1.01 13.46
C LEU A 163 3.66 0.53 13.67
N ILE A 164 4.39 0.22 12.60
CA ILE A 164 5.70 -0.45 12.68
C ILE A 164 6.70 0.25 11.74
N THR A 165 7.85 0.66 12.25
CA THR A 165 8.95 1.16 11.40
C THR A 165 9.62 0.01 10.68
N MET A 166 9.62 0.00 9.35
CA MET A 166 10.11 -1.16 8.59
C MET A 166 11.63 -1.35 8.65
N ARG A 167 12.40 -0.28 8.94
CA ARG A 167 13.86 -0.34 8.99
C ARG A 167 14.40 -1.25 10.12
N ASN A 168 13.72 -1.27 11.25
CA ASN A 168 14.16 -1.97 12.47
C ASN A 168 13.02 -2.75 13.15
N THR A 169 11.91 -2.94 12.43
CA THR A 169 10.72 -3.68 12.85
C THR A 169 10.13 -3.25 14.21
N LYS A 170 10.40 -2.03 14.65
CA LYS A 170 9.93 -1.51 15.93
C LYS A 170 8.46 -1.10 15.84
N VAL A 171 7.64 -1.64 16.73
CA VAL A 171 6.27 -1.18 16.95
C VAL A 171 6.32 0.19 17.64
N ILE A 172 5.73 1.20 17.01
CA ILE A 172 5.68 2.58 17.53
C ILE A 172 4.36 2.90 18.23
N TYR A 173 3.29 2.21 17.85
CA TYR A 173 1.96 2.40 18.42
C TYR A 173 1.09 1.17 18.18
N GLU A 174 0.21 0.88 19.15
CA GLU A 174 -0.79 -0.18 19.07
C GLU A 174 -2.16 0.38 19.45
N TYR A 175 -3.16 0.06 18.65
CA TYR A 175 -4.55 0.42 18.90
C TYR A 175 -5.40 -0.84 18.98
N SER A 176 -5.99 -1.08 20.15
CA SER A 176 -6.90 -2.20 20.38
C SER A 176 -8.19 -2.06 19.57
N LEU A 177 -8.46 -2.98 18.65
CA LEU A 177 -9.75 -3.10 17.97
C LEU A 177 -10.79 -3.87 18.79
N GLY A 178 -10.33 -4.74 19.70
CA GLY A 178 -11.21 -5.63 20.44
C GLY A 178 -11.30 -7.04 19.81
N PRO A 179 -12.24 -7.85 20.30
CA PRO A 179 -12.42 -9.21 19.82
C PRO A 179 -13.06 -9.26 18.43
N TYR A 180 -12.58 -10.15 17.57
CA TYR A 180 -13.17 -10.42 16.26
C TYR A 180 -12.99 -11.89 15.91
N ASN A 181 -14.07 -12.62 15.60
CA ASN A 181 -13.97 -14.05 15.32
C ASN A 181 -13.49 -14.29 13.87
N LYS A 182 -12.28 -14.81 13.72
CA LYS A 182 -11.70 -15.19 12.42
C LYS A 182 -10.79 -16.41 12.56
N GLN A 183 -10.73 -17.20 11.50
CA GLN A 183 -9.66 -18.17 11.32
C GLN A 183 -8.35 -17.45 10.93
N GLY A 184 -7.36 -17.48 11.83
CA GLY A 184 -6.05 -16.87 11.64
C GLY A 184 -5.84 -15.61 12.49
N ARG A 185 -4.58 -15.15 12.55
CA ARG A 185 -4.14 -14.09 13.46
C ARG A 185 -4.03 -12.71 12.83
N MET A 186 -4.33 -12.57 11.54
CA MET A 186 -4.22 -11.31 10.81
C MET A 186 -5.56 -10.94 10.18
N LEU A 187 -6.00 -9.69 10.39
CA LEU A 187 -7.14 -9.15 9.65
C LEU A 187 -6.65 -8.57 8.33
N SER A 188 -7.44 -8.80 7.28
CA SER A 188 -7.27 -8.13 6.00
C SER A 188 -7.62 -6.64 6.12
N LEU A 189 -7.17 -5.85 5.15
CA LEU A 189 -7.48 -4.43 5.07
C LEU A 189 -8.99 -4.16 5.16
N VAL A 190 -9.77 -4.93 4.42
CA VAL A 190 -11.24 -4.82 4.37
C VAL A 190 -11.88 -5.17 5.72
N GLU A 191 -11.41 -6.23 6.38
CA GLU A 191 -11.92 -6.62 7.70
C GLU A 191 -11.61 -5.56 8.75
N THR A 192 -10.35 -5.09 8.80
CA THR A 192 -9.97 -4.01 9.73
C THR A 192 -10.77 -2.74 9.47
N HIS A 193 -10.90 -2.34 8.20
CA HIS A 193 -11.67 -1.15 7.82
C HIS A 193 -13.13 -1.23 8.27
N LYS A 194 -13.80 -2.37 8.04
CA LYS A 194 -15.20 -2.60 8.45
C LYS A 194 -15.41 -2.42 9.96
N ILE A 195 -14.41 -2.76 10.78
CA ILE A 195 -14.49 -2.59 12.25
C ILE A 195 -14.35 -1.11 12.63
N ILE A 196 -13.45 -0.37 11.97
CA ILE A 196 -13.12 1.01 12.38
C ILE A 196 -13.99 2.09 11.72
N CYS A 197 -14.64 1.79 10.60
CA CYS A 197 -15.35 2.76 9.79
C CYS A 197 -16.66 2.15 9.26
N SER A 198 -17.79 2.76 9.62
CA SER A 198 -19.12 2.40 9.14
C SER A 198 -19.50 3.04 7.80
N LYS A 199 -18.64 3.92 7.25
CA LYS A 199 -18.92 4.60 5.99
C LYS A 199 -18.63 3.68 4.82
N GLN A 200 -19.55 3.65 3.86
CA GLN A 200 -19.28 3.06 2.56
C GLN A 200 -18.37 4.01 1.76
N HIS A 201 -17.13 3.59 1.53
CA HIS A 201 -16.23 4.30 0.65
C HIS A 201 -16.60 3.97 -0.81
N LYS A 202 -16.68 4.99 -1.67
CA LYS A 202 -16.95 4.78 -3.10
C LYS A 202 -15.74 4.08 -3.73
N GLY A 203 -15.95 2.93 -4.38
CA GLY A 203 -14.88 2.20 -5.07
C GLY A 203 -15.37 1.01 -5.87
N MET A 204 -14.55 0.58 -6.83
CA MET A 204 -14.84 -0.47 -7.82
C MET A 204 -14.28 -1.83 -7.39
N TYR A 205 -14.74 -2.38 -6.26
CA TYR A 205 -14.39 -3.73 -5.76
C TYR A 205 -13.03 -3.83 -5.02
N PRO A 206 -12.89 -4.78 -4.05
CA PRO A 206 -11.58 -5.14 -3.46
C PRO A 206 -10.57 -5.54 -4.54
N HIS A 207 -9.26 -5.31 -4.29
CA HIS A 207 -8.17 -5.56 -5.25
C HIS A 207 -8.15 -4.59 -6.46
N ASP A 208 -8.83 -3.44 -6.32
CA ASP A 208 -8.46 -2.24 -7.07
C ASP A 208 -7.56 -1.39 -6.16
N PRO A 209 -6.32 -1.06 -6.60
CA PRO A 209 -5.36 -0.42 -5.72
C PRO A 209 -5.82 0.97 -5.27
N CYS A 210 -6.66 1.66 -6.04
CA CYS A 210 -7.21 2.95 -5.58
C CYS A 210 -8.20 2.75 -4.43
N TYR A 211 -9.01 1.69 -4.48
CA TYR A 211 -9.96 1.39 -3.42
C TYR A 211 -9.23 0.97 -2.15
N ASP A 212 -8.28 0.05 -2.26
CA ASP A 212 -7.48 -0.43 -1.14
C ASP A 212 -6.66 0.72 -0.53
N LEU A 213 -6.12 1.63 -1.34
CA LEU A 213 -5.47 2.83 -0.82
C LEU A 213 -6.41 3.77 -0.06
N GLU A 214 -7.67 3.92 -0.48
CA GLU A 214 -8.66 4.72 0.25
C GLU A 214 -9.04 4.10 1.60
N LEU A 215 -9.15 2.76 1.67
CA LEU A 215 -9.34 2.07 2.95
C LEU A 215 -8.13 2.27 3.87
N THR A 216 -6.92 2.13 3.32
CA THR A 216 -5.66 2.33 4.04
C THR A 216 -5.54 3.75 4.56
N LYS A 217 -5.89 4.77 3.75
CA LYS A 217 -5.96 6.19 4.16
C LYS A 217 -6.94 6.38 5.31
N CYS A 218 -8.09 5.71 5.27
CA CYS A 218 -9.09 5.81 6.33
C CYS A 218 -8.53 5.27 7.66
N ILE A 219 -7.91 4.10 7.64
CA ILE A 219 -7.27 3.48 8.81
C ILE A 219 -6.14 4.35 9.33
N PHE A 220 -5.22 4.78 8.46
CA PHE A 220 -4.09 5.62 8.84
C PHE A 220 -4.56 6.91 9.53
N ASN A 221 -5.54 7.60 8.95
CA ASN A 221 -6.05 8.83 9.52
C ASN A 221 -6.78 8.60 10.86
N LYS A 222 -7.41 7.45 11.08
CA LYS A 222 -7.92 7.07 12.41
C LYS A 222 -6.77 6.89 13.40
N MET A 223 -5.69 6.22 13.00
CA MET A 223 -4.50 6.03 13.85
C MET A 223 -3.82 7.36 14.18
N VAL A 224 -3.62 8.25 13.21
CA VAL A 224 -3.05 9.59 13.43
C VAL A 224 -3.92 10.42 14.37
N LYS A 225 -5.25 10.27 14.33
CA LYS A 225 -6.14 10.95 15.30
C LYS A 225 -5.95 10.44 16.73
N GLN A 226 -5.70 9.15 16.91
CA GLN A 226 -5.49 8.56 18.24
C GLN A 226 -4.08 8.82 18.76
N PHE A 227 -3.07 8.53 17.93
CA PHE A 227 -1.66 8.63 18.32
C PHE A 227 -1.07 10.04 18.22
N GLN A 228 -1.72 10.92 17.45
CA GLN A 228 -1.30 12.29 17.14
C GLN A 228 -0.08 12.37 16.22
N TYR A 229 -0.17 13.23 15.19
CA TYR A 229 0.88 13.46 14.20
C TYR A 229 2.24 13.79 14.84
N LYS A 230 2.27 14.64 15.87
CA LYS A 230 3.49 15.06 16.57
C LYS A 230 4.24 13.91 17.25
N ASN A 231 3.56 12.82 17.60
CA ASN A 231 4.21 11.65 18.18
C ASN A 231 4.77 10.77 17.07
N LEU A 232 4.03 10.62 15.98
CA LEU A 232 4.45 9.84 14.82
C LEU A 232 5.76 10.34 14.20
N VAL A 233 5.92 11.67 14.06
CA VAL A 233 7.13 12.26 13.46
C VAL A 233 8.39 12.11 14.33
N LYS A 234 8.28 11.83 15.63
CA LYS A 234 9.47 11.63 16.50
C LYS A 234 10.24 10.34 16.18
N HIS A 235 9.68 9.48 15.34
CA HIS A 235 10.26 8.20 14.96
C HIS A 235 11.00 8.23 13.62
N PHE A 236 11.04 9.39 12.95
CA PHE A 236 11.59 9.58 11.60
C PHE A 236 12.45 10.84 11.52
#